data_AF-A0AAN7UP98-F1
#
_entry.id   AF-A0AAN7UP98-F1
#
_cell.length_a   1.000
_cell.length_b   1.000
_cell.length_c   1.000
_cell.angle_alpha   90.00
_cell.angle_beta   90.00
_cell.angle_gamma   90.00
#
_symmetry.space_group_name_H-M   'P 1'
#
loop_
_entity.id
_entity.type
_entity.pdbx_description
1 polymer ?
#
loop_
_entity_poly.entity_id
_entity_poly.type
_entity_poly.pdbx_seq_one_letter_code
_entity_poly.pdbx_strand_id
1 'polypeptide(L)'
;MSTDSSCTDSEGQWNCMTTSFQRCGSGHWSEVQQCAFGTQCSPVGLTYEFHVDYADGYLGAAPPHGTSDAEREVPISRWLWLSGLMVLIGVL
;
A
#
# COMPACT_ATOMS: atom_id res chain seq x y z
N MET A 1 -20.29 14.70 -4.33
CA MET A 1 -20.56 16.12 -4.63
C MET A 1 -19.79 16.51 -5.88
N SER A 2 -20.22 17.54 -6.59
CA SER A 2 -19.42 18.13 -7.68
C SER A 2 -18.43 19.14 -7.10
N THR A 3 -17.30 19.38 -7.78
CA THR A 3 -16.43 20.54 -7.50
C THR A 3 -17.25 21.84 -7.48
N ASP A 4 -16.86 22.79 -6.62
CA ASP A 4 -17.45 24.12 -6.48
C ASP A 4 -18.93 24.14 -6.07
N SER A 5 -19.53 22.97 -5.84
CA SER A 5 -20.84 22.90 -5.22
C SER A 5 -20.79 23.47 -3.81
N SER A 6 -21.86 24.18 -3.42
CA SER A 6 -21.92 24.85 -2.13
C SER A 6 -21.90 23.86 -0.97
N CYS A 7 -21.19 24.23 0.10
CA CYS A 7 -21.07 23.47 1.34
C CYS A 7 -21.12 24.39 2.58
N THR A 8 -21.83 25.52 2.48
CA THR A 8 -21.87 26.58 3.52
C THR A 8 -22.22 26.05 4.92
N ASP A 9 -23.06 25.03 5.02
CA ASP A 9 -23.49 24.41 6.30
C ASP A 9 -22.57 23.26 6.76
N SER A 10 -21.45 23.03 6.08
CA SER A 10 -20.54 21.89 6.30
C SER A 10 -19.07 22.33 6.27
N GLU A 11 -18.82 23.56 6.71
CA GLU A 11 -17.50 24.14 6.64
C GLU A 11 -16.43 23.34 7.38
N GLY A 12 -15.30 23.14 6.72
CA GLY A 12 -14.21 22.32 7.24
C GLY A 12 -14.48 20.81 7.20
N GLN A 13 -15.63 20.34 6.71
CA GLN A 13 -15.91 18.91 6.53
C GLN A 13 -15.11 18.34 5.34
N TRP A 14 -14.84 17.04 5.39
CA TRP A 14 -14.26 16.26 4.32
C TRP A 14 -15.30 15.34 3.69
N ASN A 15 -15.21 15.14 2.38
CA ASN A 15 -15.97 14.12 1.65
C ASN A 15 -14.98 13.06 1.16
N CYS A 16 -14.88 11.94 1.87
CA CYS A 16 -14.01 10.83 1.50
C CYS A 16 -14.72 9.87 0.53
N MET A 17 -14.08 9.60 -0.62
CA MET A 17 -14.53 8.70 -1.68
C MET A 17 -13.59 7.50 -1.82
N THR A 18 -13.07 7.00 -0.69
CA THR A 18 -12.08 5.91 -0.60
C THR A 18 -10.68 6.31 -1.05
N THR A 19 -10.39 6.35 -2.35
CA THR A 19 -9.05 6.70 -2.87
C THR A 19 -8.93 8.15 -3.34
N SER A 20 -9.95 8.96 -3.05
CA SER A 20 -9.98 10.39 -3.32
C SER A 20 -10.82 11.12 -2.30
N PHE A 21 -10.65 12.43 -2.18
CA PHE A 21 -11.38 13.25 -1.23
C PHE A 21 -11.61 14.68 -1.73
N GLN A 22 -12.53 15.38 -1.08
CA GLN A 22 -12.70 16.84 -1.20
C GLN A 22 -12.72 17.46 0.19
N ARG A 23 -12.33 18.74 0.28
CA ARG A 23 -12.46 19.56 1.47
C ARG A 23 -13.48 20.67 1.23
N CYS A 24 -14.40 20.86 2.18
CA CYS A 24 -15.22 22.06 2.21
C CYS A 24 -14.39 23.21 2.79
N GLY A 25 -14.30 24.30 2.04
CA GLY A 25 -13.60 25.51 2.44
C GLY A 25 -14.12 26.73 1.67
N SER A 26 -14.30 27.84 2.38
CA SER A 26 -14.88 29.09 1.82
C SER A 26 -16.27 28.93 1.20
N GLY A 27 -17.09 28.03 1.74
CA GLY A 27 -18.46 27.75 1.33
C GLY A 27 -18.57 26.83 0.11
N HIS A 28 -17.46 26.30 -0.40
CA HIS A 28 -17.41 25.45 -1.60
C HIS A 28 -16.58 24.19 -1.38
N TRP A 29 -17.00 23.10 -2.02
CA TRP A 29 -16.19 21.88 -2.10
C TRP A 29 -15.02 22.08 -3.05
N SER A 30 -13.83 21.72 -2.60
CA SER A 30 -12.64 21.69 -3.44
C SER A 30 -12.82 20.79 -4.67
N GLU A 31 -11.90 20.92 -5.63
CA GLU A 31 -11.66 19.88 -6.63
C GLU A 31 -11.38 18.52 -5.96
N VAL A 32 -11.70 17.44 -6.66
CA VAL A 32 -11.39 16.07 -6.19
C VAL A 32 -9.87 15.89 -6.17
N GLN A 33 -9.33 15.63 -4.97
CA GLN A 33 -7.93 15.29 -4.77
C GLN A 33 -7.77 13.78 -4.70
N GLN A 34 -6.79 13.24 -5.41
CA GLN A 34 -6.46 11.81 -5.30
C GLN A 34 -5.61 11.55 -4.05
N CYS A 35 -5.87 10.44 -3.37
CA CYS A 35 -4.96 9.93 -2.36
C CYS A 35 -3.64 9.50 -3.04
N ALA A 36 -2.57 9.42 -2.24
CA ALA A 36 -1.33 8.83 -2.69
C ALA A 36 -1.54 7.35 -3.10
N PHE A 37 -0.69 6.84 -3.97
CA PHE A 37 -0.76 5.43 -4.37
C PHE A 37 -0.63 4.52 -3.14
N GLY A 38 -1.52 3.53 -3.04
CA GLY A 38 -1.55 2.60 -1.91
C GLY A 38 -2.20 3.15 -0.64
N THR A 39 -2.78 4.35 -0.67
CA THR A 39 -3.51 4.91 0.48
C THR A 39 -4.99 5.15 0.20
N GLN A 40 -5.78 5.22 1.27
CA GLN A 40 -7.21 5.52 1.26
C GLN A 40 -7.57 6.49 2.38
N CYS A 41 -8.57 7.34 2.16
CA CYS A 41 -9.13 8.18 3.22
C CYS A 41 -10.14 7.39 4.06
N SER A 42 -10.33 7.83 5.29
CA SER A 42 -11.27 7.26 6.24
C SER A 42 -11.81 8.31 7.22
N PRO A 43 -13.04 8.16 7.74
CA PRO A 43 -14.07 7.23 7.26
C PRO A 43 -14.63 7.65 5.89
N VAL A 44 -15.18 6.69 5.14
CA VAL A 44 -15.83 6.96 3.86
C VAL A 44 -17.07 7.82 4.06
N GLY A 45 -17.27 8.81 3.17
CA GLY A 45 -18.37 9.76 3.22
C GLY A 45 -18.00 11.07 3.90
N LEU A 46 -19.03 11.75 4.40
CA LEU A 46 -18.89 13.05 5.05
C LEU A 46 -18.38 12.89 6.48
N THR A 47 -17.28 13.57 6.80
CA THR A 47 -16.63 13.45 8.11
C THR A 47 -15.85 14.71 8.49
N TYR A 48 -15.75 14.96 9.80
CA TYR A 48 -14.81 15.93 10.36
C TYR A 48 -13.52 15.29 10.86
N GLU A 49 -13.47 13.95 10.91
CA GLU A 49 -12.36 13.15 11.43
C GLU A 49 -11.60 12.48 10.28
N PHE A 50 -11.04 13.30 9.38
CA PHE A 50 -10.34 12.82 8.20
C PHE A 50 -8.92 12.34 8.52
N HIS A 51 -8.60 11.15 8.05
CA HIS A 51 -7.26 10.59 8.04
C HIS A 51 -7.03 9.79 6.75
N VAL A 52 -5.77 9.56 6.42
CA VAL A 52 -5.33 8.79 5.26
C VAL A 52 -4.48 7.64 5.76
N ASP A 53 -4.92 6.42 5.47
CA ASP A 53 -4.26 5.16 5.86
C ASP A 53 -3.75 4.44 4.63
N TYR A 54 -2.88 3.45 4.81
CA TYR A 54 -2.56 2.52 3.73
C TYR A 54 -3.74 1.56 3.48
N ALA A 55 -4.05 1.33 2.22
CA ALA A 55 -5.17 0.50 1.80
C ALA A 55 -4.98 -0.99 2.15
N ASP A 56 -3.74 -1.43 2.37
CA ASP A 56 -3.39 -2.79 2.82
C ASP A 56 -3.52 -2.96 4.36
N GLY A 57 -3.95 -1.93 5.07
CA GLY A 57 -4.07 -1.92 6.53
C GLY A 57 -2.73 -1.83 7.26
N TYR A 58 -1.62 -1.61 6.54
CA TYR A 58 -0.31 -1.42 7.15
C TYR A 58 -0.23 -0.02 7.75
N LEU A 59 -0.06 0.11 9.07
CA LEU A 59 -0.09 1.39 9.79
C LEU A 59 1.16 2.28 9.57
N GLY A 60 1.78 2.21 8.40
CA GLY A 60 2.87 3.12 8.02
C GLY A 60 4.24 2.80 8.60
N ALA A 61 4.52 1.54 8.92
CA ALA A 61 5.91 1.13 8.79
C ALA A 61 6.26 1.17 7.29
N ALA A 62 7.47 1.60 6.93
CA ALA A 62 7.97 1.35 5.58
C ALA A 62 7.85 -0.17 5.34
N PRO A 63 7.41 -0.63 4.15
CA PRO A 63 7.55 -2.03 3.82
C PRO A 63 9.01 -2.40 4.12
N PRO A 64 9.28 -3.50 4.84
CA PRO A 64 10.66 -3.93 5.05
C PRO A 64 11.31 -3.93 3.67
N HIS A 65 12.45 -3.24 3.53
CA HIS A 65 13.23 -3.29 2.30
C HIS A 65 13.23 -4.75 1.86
N GLY A 66 12.61 -5.02 0.71
CA GLY A 66 12.44 -6.39 0.25
C GLY A 66 13.80 -7.04 0.37
N THR A 67 13.93 -8.00 1.27
CA THR A 67 15.09 -8.86 1.23
C THR A 67 14.91 -9.58 -0.09
N SER A 68 15.68 -9.15 -1.08
CA SER A 68 15.95 -9.94 -2.27
C SER A 68 16.79 -11.14 -1.86
N ASP A 69 16.30 -11.89 -0.88
CA ASP A 69 16.82 -13.16 -0.42
C ASP A 69 15.76 -14.20 -0.79
N ALA A 70 15.49 -14.25 -2.10
CA ALA A 70 15.35 -15.54 -2.75
C ALA A 70 16.75 -16.18 -2.80
N GLU A 71 17.37 -16.37 -1.63
CA GLU A 71 18.48 -17.30 -1.46
C GLU A 71 17.85 -18.66 -1.70
N ARG A 72 18.00 -19.10 -2.93
CA ARG A 72 17.71 -20.44 -3.38
C ARG A 72 18.63 -21.34 -2.58
N GLU A 73 18.20 -21.70 -1.37
CA GLU A 73 18.76 -22.74 -0.53
C GLU A 73 18.89 -23.99 -1.41
N VAL A 74 20.05 -24.18 -2.02
CA VAL A 74 20.44 -25.46 -2.58
C VAL A 74 20.88 -26.25 -1.36
N PRO A 75 20.04 -27.16 -0.82
CA PRO A 75 20.42 -27.89 0.37
C PRO A 75 21.75 -28.60 0.07
N ILE A 76 22.72 -28.43 0.97
CA ILE A 76 24.08 -28.98 0.89
C ILE A 76 24.06 -30.50 0.56
N SER A 77 22.97 -31.18 0.96
CA SER A 77 22.57 -32.52 0.51
C SER A 77 22.74 -32.72 -1.01
N ARG A 78 22.19 -31.83 -1.84
CA ARG A 78 22.22 -31.93 -3.30
C ARG A 78 23.63 -31.79 -3.87
N TRP A 79 24.51 -31.03 -3.23
CA TRP A 79 25.94 -30.96 -3.60
C TRP A 79 26.68 -32.25 -3.23
N LEU A 80 26.40 -32.84 -2.05
CA LEU A 80 27.01 -34.09 -1.62
C LEU A 80 26.63 -35.28 -2.53
N TRP A 81 25.39 -35.34 -3.00
CA TRP A 81 24.96 -36.36 -3.96
C TRP A 81 25.67 -36.24 -5.31
N LEU A 82 25.85 -35.02 -5.84
CA LEU A 82 26.52 -34.80 -7.11
C LEU A 82 28.03 -35.13 -7.03
N SER A 83 28.69 -34.76 -5.93
CA SER A 83 30.10 -35.10 -5.71
C SER A 83 30.32 -36.60 -5.46
N GLY A 84 29.43 -37.25 -4.70
CA GLY A 84 29.49 -38.69 -4.46
C GLY A 84 29.30 -39.52 -5.74
N LEU A 85 28.43 -39.09 -6.65
CA LEU A 85 28.23 -39.75 -7.93
C LEU A 85 29.46 -39.63 -8.85
N MET A 86 30.14 -38.47 -8.84
CA MET A 86 31.37 -38.25 -9.64
C MET A 86 32.54 -39.12 -9.19
N VAL A 87 32.64 -39.45 -7.89
CA VAL A 87 33.68 -40.37 -7.37
C VAL A 87 33.40 -41.82 -7.80
N LEU A 88 32.13 -42.22 -7.87
CA LEU A 88 31.75 -43.58 -8.29
C LEU A 88 31.90 -43.82 -9.80
N ILE A 89 31.70 -42.79 -10.63
CA ILE A 89 31.83 -42.90 -12.10
C ILE A 89 33.30 -42.85 -12.55
N GLY A 90 34.20 -42.22 -11.79
CA GLY A 90 35.62 -42.10 -12.14
C GLY A 90 36.52 -43.30 -11.81
N VAL A 91 35.96 -44.42 -11.31
CA VAL A 91 36.71 -45.62 -10.88
C VAL A 91 36.27 -46.89 -11.63
N LEU A 92 35.54 -46.77 -12.75
CA LEU A 92 35.23 -47.87 -13.67
C LEU A 92 35.74 -47.59 -15.09
#